data_AF-A0A9D2PX96-F1
#
_entry.id   AF-A0A9D2PX96-F1
#
_cell.length_a   1.000
_cell.length_b   1.000
_cell.length_c   1.000
_cell.angle_alpha   90.00
_cell.angle_beta   90.00
_cell.angle_gamma   90.00
#
_symmetry.space_group_name_H-M   'P 1'
#
loop_
_entity.id
_entity.type
_entity.pdbx_description
1 polymer ?
#
loop_
_entity_poly.entity_id
_entity_poly.type
_entity_poly.pdbx_seq_one_letter_code
_entity_poly.pdbx_strand_id
1 'polypeptide(L)'
;MSERLLVSLSLALIGLLLLGVALWLRTGRPAVLRGWMNPLSENWMAERVVLLGLPTVGALLVCVALAAAPHQWTVLRLLAIAGMVVLAVPALYFLIAPLPLPGFLYPGWARRLRDGREARMRAFLTGQI
;
A
#
# COMPACT_ATOMS: atom_id res chain seq x y z
N MET A 1 4.30 9.52 -31.79
CA MET A 1 3.98 8.56 -30.71
C MET A 1 2.47 8.59 -30.51
N SER A 2 1.75 7.48 -30.64
CA SER A 2 0.29 7.47 -30.52
C SER A 2 -0.17 7.85 -29.10
N GLU A 3 -1.24 8.64 -28.95
CA GLU A 3 -1.75 9.12 -27.65
C GLU A 3 -1.92 8.00 -26.61
N ARG A 4 -2.36 6.81 -27.05
CA ARG A 4 -2.49 5.61 -26.19
C ARG A 4 -1.18 5.18 -25.55
N LEU A 5 -0.05 5.30 -26.26
CA LEU A 5 1.28 4.96 -25.73
C LEU A 5 1.71 5.96 -24.66
N LEU A 6 1.43 7.25 -24.86
CA LEU A 6 1.73 8.28 -23.87
C LEU A 6 0.94 8.06 -22.58
N VAL A 7 -0.36 7.78 -22.69
CA VAL A 7 -1.21 7.48 -21.52
C VAL A 7 -0.72 6.22 -20.80
N SER A 8 -0.49 5.13 -21.53
CA SER A 8 0.01 3.87 -20.97
C SER A 8 1.35 4.06 -20.25
N LEU A 9 2.29 4.80 -20.86
CA LEU A 9 3.60 5.06 -20.27
C LEU A 9 3.48 5.90 -19.00
N SER A 10 2.62 6.93 -19.03
CA SER A 10 2.37 7.79 -17.87
C SER A 10 1.80 7.00 -16.70
N LEU A 11 0.81 6.15 -16.96
CA LEU A 11 0.22 5.27 -15.93
C LEU A 11 1.25 4.31 -15.34
N ALA A 12 2.09 3.69 -16.18
CA ALA A 12 3.14 2.81 -15.71
C ALA A 12 4.15 3.54 -14.82
N LEU A 13 4.60 4.73 -15.23
CA LEU A 13 5.56 5.53 -14.46
C LEU A 13 4.98 5.98 -13.11
N ILE A 14 3.74 6.46 -13.09
CA ILE A 14 3.06 6.83 -11.84
C ILE A 14 2.90 5.60 -10.95
N GLY A 15 2.49 4.45 -11.51
CA GLY A 15 2.33 3.22 -10.76
C GLY A 15 3.62 2.74 -10.11
N LEU A 16 4.71 2.74 -10.86
CA LEU A 16 6.05 2.40 -10.36
C LEU A 16 6.54 3.39 -9.30
N LEU A 17 6.27 4.69 -9.47
CA LEU A 17 6.59 5.71 -8.48
C LEU A 17 5.86 5.45 -7.16
N LEU A 18 4.56 5.17 -7.20
CA LEU A 18 3.78 4.87 -5.99
C LEU A 18 4.28 3.60 -5.27
N LEU A 19 4.64 2.57 -6.03
CA LEU A 19 5.26 1.35 -5.46
C LEU A 19 6.61 1.66 -4.81
N GLY A 20 7.46 2.44 -5.50
CA GLY A 20 8.74 2.89 -4.97
C GLY A 20 8.60 3.71 -3.69
N VAL A 21 7.67 4.66 -3.67
CA VAL A 21 7.35 5.47 -2.48
C VAL A 21 6.83 4.60 -1.35
N ALA A 22 5.92 3.65 -1.62
CA ALA A 22 5.40 2.74 -0.61
C ALA A 22 6.51 1.89 0.02
N LEU A 23 7.42 1.34 -0.80
CA LEU A 23 8.58 0.58 -0.32
C LEU A 23 9.54 1.46 0.47
N TRP A 24 9.78 2.69 0.02
CA TRP A 24 10.65 3.64 0.70
C TRP A 24 10.10 4.03 2.08
N LEU A 25 8.80 4.35 2.18
CA LEU A 25 8.16 4.64 3.47
C LEU A 25 8.23 3.45 4.45
N ARG A 26 8.24 2.22 3.93
CA ARG A 26 8.39 1.00 4.75
C ARG A 26 9.80 0.78 5.28
N THR A 27 10.83 1.41 4.72
CA THR A 27 12.19 1.29 5.28
C THR A 27 12.32 2.01 6.62
N GLY A 28 11.55 3.09 6.83
CA GLY A 28 11.57 3.90 8.04
C GLY A 28 12.88 4.66 8.27
N ARG A 29 13.74 4.80 7.23
CA ARG A 29 15.02 5.52 7.28
C ARG A 29 15.15 6.52 6.13
N PRO A 30 15.39 7.82 6.40
CA PRO A 30 15.61 8.47 7.71
C PRO A 30 14.33 8.63 8.55
N ALA A 31 14.46 9.17 9.77
CA ALA A 31 13.38 9.23 10.76
C ALA A 31 12.08 9.88 10.26
N VAL A 32 12.18 10.85 9.34
CA VAL A 32 11.04 11.52 8.69
C VAL A 32 10.10 10.54 7.99
N LEU A 33 10.60 9.43 7.45
CA LEU A 33 9.78 8.42 6.76
C LEU A 33 8.90 7.61 7.70
N ARG A 34 9.12 7.70 9.01
CA ARG A 34 8.28 7.04 10.01
C ARG A 34 7.03 7.85 10.35
N GLY A 35 6.83 9.03 9.74
CA GLY A 35 5.73 9.95 10.06
C GLY A 35 4.33 9.36 9.87
N TRP A 36 4.18 8.31 9.06
CA TRP A 36 2.92 7.59 8.91
C TRP A 36 2.57 6.69 10.10
N MET A 37 3.54 6.41 10.99
CA MET A 37 3.39 5.59 12.18
C MET A 37 3.55 6.45 13.44
N ASN A 38 2.45 6.73 14.12
CA ASN A 38 2.49 7.47 15.38
C ASN A 38 2.69 6.51 16.57
N PRO A 39 3.74 6.70 17.41
CA PRO A 39 3.99 5.84 18.57
C PRO A 39 3.04 6.08 19.74
N LEU A 40 2.28 7.17 19.75
CA LEU A 40 1.42 7.59 20.85
C LEU A 40 -0.07 7.37 20.55
N SER A 41 -0.47 7.45 19.29
CA SER A 41 -1.88 7.26 18.88
C SER A 41 -1.99 6.41 17.62
N GLU A 42 -3.16 5.82 17.41
CA GLU A 42 -3.46 5.09 16.19
C GLU A 42 -3.90 6.05 15.08
N ASN A 43 -3.17 6.05 13.96
CA ASN A 43 -3.60 6.71 12.74
C ASN A 43 -3.91 5.64 11.69
N TRP A 44 -5.07 5.02 11.85
CA TRP A 44 -5.51 3.88 11.03
C TRP A 44 -5.48 4.20 9.53
N MET A 45 -5.79 5.45 9.14
CA MET A 45 -5.79 5.87 7.74
C MET A 45 -4.37 5.97 7.19
N ALA A 46 -3.44 6.63 7.89
CA ALA A 46 -2.06 6.75 7.43
C ALA A 46 -1.38 5.37 7.33
N GLU A 47 -1.60 4.51 8.31
CA GLU A 47 -1.09 3.12 8.29
C GLU A 47 -1.64 2.35 7.08
N ARG A 48 -2.94 2.46 6.78
CA ARG A 48 -3.56 1.82 5.60
C ARG A 48 -3.04 2.37 4.28
N VAL A 49 -2.85 3.68 4.16
CA VAL A 49 -2.35 4.29 2.92
C VAL A 49 -0.97 3.74 2.57
N VAL A 50 -0.06 3.63 3.54
CA VAL A 50 1.30 3.12 3.29
C VAL A 50 1.35 1.60 3.10
N LEU A 51 0.53 0.86 3.86
CA LEU A 51 0.57 -0.61 3.85
C LEU A 51 -0.28 -1.25 2.74
N LEU A 52 -1.36 -0.60 2.31
CA LEU A 52 -2.29 -1.14 1.30
C LEU A 52 -2.62 -0.14 0.20
N GLY A 53 -2.91 1.12 0.51
CA GLY A 53 -3.39 2.10 -0.47
C GLY A 53 -2.39 2.34 -1.61
N LEU A 54 -1.24 2.93 -1.30
CA LEU A 54 -0.17 3.21 -2.26
C LEU A 54 0.26 1.99 -3.10
N PRO A 55 0.57 0.82 -2.50
CA PRO A 55 0.99 -0.32 -3.30
C PRO A 55 -0.13 -0.87 -4.18
N THR A 56 -1.39 -0.87 -3.71
CA THR A 56 -2.52 -1.39 -4.49
C THR A 56 -2.83 -0.47 -5.67
N VAL A 57 -2.90 0.85 -5.42
CA VAL A 57 -3.10 1.84 -6.50
C VAL A 57 -1.93 1.81 -7.48
N GLY A 58 -0.69 1.75 -6.99
CA GLY A 58 0.49 1.63 -7.84
C GLY A 58 0.46 0.40 -8.74
N ALA A 59 0.16 -0.77 -8.17
CA ALA A 59 0.04 -2.01 -8.92
C ALA A 59 -1.14 -2.01 -9.91
N LEU A 60 -2.27 -1.42 -9.55
CA LEU A 60 -3.42 -1.25 -10.45
C LEU A 60 -3.06 -0.39 -11.66
N LEU A 61 -2.38 0.74 -11.46
CA LEU A 61 -1.94 1.60 -12.56
C LEU A 61 -0.99 0.88 -13.51
N VAL A 62 -0.07 0.06 -12.98
CA VAL A 62 0.80 -0.79 -13.81
C VAL A 62 -0.03 -1.81 -14.60
N CYS A 63 -1.00 -2.49 -13.96
CA CYS A 63 -1.86 -3.44 -14.66
C CYS A 63 -2.70 -2.77 -15.77
N VAL A 64 -3.25 -1.59 -15.50
CA VAL A 64 -4.00 -0.81 -16.50
C VAL A 64 -3.10 -0.40 -17.67
N ALA A 65 -1.87 0.05 -17.40
CA ALA A 65 -0.90 0.35 -18.44
C ALA A 65 -0.59 -0.87 -19.31
N LEU A 66 -0.31 -2.03 -18.69
CA LEU A 66 -0.04 -3.27 -19.43
C LEU A 66 -1.25 -3.75 -20.24
N ALA A 67 -2.47 -3.58 -19.73
CA ALA A 67 -3.69 -3.92 -20.45
C ALA A 67 -3.94 -2.97 -21.64
N ALA A 68 -3.52 -1.71 -21.54
CA ALA A 68 -3.63 -0.71 -22.60
C ALA A 68 -2.52 -0.79 -23.67
N ALA A 69 -1.46 -1.57 -23.41
CA ALA A 69 -0.34 -1.75 -24.33
C ALA A 69 -0.75 -2.44 -25.66
N PRO A 70 0.04 -2.29 -26.74
CA PRO A 70 -0.29 -2.82 -28.07
C PRO A 70 -0.58 -4.33 -28.09
N HIS A 71 -1.50 -4.73 -28.98
CA HIS A 71 -2.19 -6.03 -28.97
C HIS A 71 -1.31 -7.29 -29.11
N GLN A 72 -0.04 -7.12 -29.47
CA GLN A 72 0.94 -8.20 -29.68
C GLN A 72 1.28 -9.01 -28.40
N TRP A 73 0.74 -8.62 -27.24
CA TRP A 73 1.07 -9.18 -25.93
C TRP A 73 -0.17 -9.74 -25.21
N THR A 74 -0.96 -10.58 -25.89
CA THR A 74 -2.23 -11.13 -25.35
C THR A 74 -2.06 -11.79 -23.98
N VAL A 75 -0.99 -12.56 -23.78
CA VAL A 75 -0.69 -13.21 -22.48
C VAL A 75 -0.45 -12.15 -21.39
N LEU A 76 0.34 -11.11 -21.68
CA LEU A 76 0.62 -10.04 -20.71
C LEU A 76 -0.65 -9.28 -20.32
N ARG A 77 -1.54 -9.04 -21.29
CA ARG A 77 -2.85 -8.41 -21.04
C ARG A 77 -3.73 -9.29 -20.16
N LEU A 78 -3.79 -10.60 -20.38
CA LEU A 78 -4.53 -11.52 -19.53
C LEU A 78 -3.96 -11.56 -18.11
N LEU A 79 -2.63 -11.58 -17.97
CA LEU A 79 -1.97 -11.50 -16.67
C LEU A 79 -2.27 -10.17 -15.95
N ALA A 80 -2.29 -9.06 -16.68
CA ALA A 80 -2.66 -7.76 -16.11
C ALA A 80 -4.11 -7.73 -15.63
N ILE A 81 -5.05 -8.32 -16.39
CA ILE A 81 -6.45 -8.46 -15.98
C ILE A 81 -6.59 -9.33 -14.74
N ALA A 82 -5.92 -10.49 -14.72
CA ALA A 82 -5.89 -11.36 -13.54
C ALA A 82 -5.29 -10.63 -12.33
N GLY A 83 -4.22 -9.85 -12.54
CA GLY A 83 -3.63 -8.98 -11.52
C GLY A 83 -4.62 -7.97 -10.95
N MET A 84 -5.42 -7.30 -11.79
CA MET A 84 -6.47 -6.38 -11.34
C MET A 84 -7.51 -7.08 -10.46
N VAL A 85 -7.92 -8.30 -10.82
CA VAL A 85 -8.88 -9.10 -10.01
C VAL A 85 -8.27 -9.44 -8.64
N VAL A 86 -7.01 -9.86 -8.60
CA VAL A 86 -6.31 -10.14 -7.32
C VAL A 86 -6.18 -8.87 -6.47
N LEU A 87 -5.90 -7.72 -7.10
CA LEU A 87 -5.78 -6.42 -6.43
C LEU A 87 -7.13 -5.85 -5.94
N ALA A 88 -8.26 -6.41 -6.38
CA ALA A 88 -9.56 -6.04 -5.84
C ALA A 88 -9.67 -6.37 -4.34
N VAL A 89 -9.04 -7.45 -3.87
CA VAL A 89 -9.06 -7.85 -2.45
C VAL A 89 -8.41 -6.79 -1.55
N PRO A 90 -7.14 -6.39 -1.74
CA PRO A 90 -6.54 -5.33 -0.92
C PRO A 90 -7.21 -3.96 -1.13
N ALA A 91 -7.77 -3.67 -2.31
CA ALA A 91 -8.54 -2.45 -2.54
C ALA A 91 -9.83 -2.41 -1.71
N LEU A 92 -10.60 -3.51 -1.70
CA LEU A 92 -11.80 -3.64 -0.86
C LEU A 92 -11.42 -3.60 0.61
N TYR A 93 -10.36 -4.30 1.02
CA TYR A 93 -9.89 -4.27 2.40
C TYR A 93 -9.56 -2.85 2.86
N PHE A 94 -8.90 -2.06 2.00
CA PHE A 94 -8.57 -0.65 2.27
C PHE A 94 -9.83 0.17 2.58
N LEU A 95 -10.93 -0.05 1.83
CA LEU A 95 -12.20 0.66 1.97
C LEU A 95 -13.01 0.25 3.21
N ILE A 96 -12.85 -0.97 3.71
CA ILE A 96 -13.60 -1.44 4.88
C ILE A 96 -12.94 -0.92 6.17
N ALA A 97 -13.50 0.18 6.70
CA ALA A 97 -13.17 0.71 8.03
C ALA A 97 -14.06 0.06 9.12
N PRO A 98 -13.56 -0.24 10.34
CA PRO A 98 -12.19 -0.12 10.84
C PRO A 98 -11.59 -1.51 11.18
N LEU A 99 -11.46 -2.41 10.20
CA LEU A 99 -10.78 -3.70 10.47
C LEU A 99 -9.29 -3.48 10.83
N PRO A 100 -8.76 -4.13 11.87
CA PRO A 100 -7.35 -4.01 12.21
C PRO A 100 -6.50 -4.57 11.07
N LEU A 101 -5.42 -3.88 10.67
CA LEU A 101 -4.53 -4.40 9.65
C LEU A 101 -3.79 -5.65 10.16
N PRO A 102 -3.60 -6.69 9.35
CA PRO A 102 -2.86 -7.87 9.78
C PRO A 102 -1.38 -7.54 10.02
N GLY A 103 -0.83 -8.05 11.13
CA GLY A 103 0.51 -7.69 11.61
C GLY A 103 1.66 -8.01 10.64
N PHE A 104 1.47 -8.98 9.73
CA PHE A 104 2.47 -9.35 8.74
C PHE A 104 2.73 -8.24 7.69
N LEU A 105 1.77 -7.33 7.47
CA LEU A 105 1.94 -6.19 6.55
C LEU A 105 2.96 -5.18 7.09
N TYR A 106 3.12 -5.11 8.41
CA TYR A 106 3.99 -4.13 9.04
C TYR A 106 5.45 -4.57 8.94
N PRO A 107 6.37 -3.67 8.51
CA PRO A 107 7.79 -3.91 8.63
C PRO A 107 8.18 -4.03 10.11
N GLY A 108 9.28 -4.74 10.40
CA GLY A 108 9.64 -5.10 11.77
C GLY A 108 9.77 -3.93 12.75
N TRP A 109 10.20 -2.75 12.28
CA TRP A 109 10.27 -1.54 13.12
C TRP A 109 8.88 -1.00 13.46
N ALA A 110 7.95 -1.00 12.51
CA ALA A 110 6.60 -0.50 12.67
C ALA A 110 5.77 -1.43 13.53
N ARG A 111 5.99 -2.75 13.39
CA ARG A 111 5.38 -3.78 14.24
C ARG A 111 5.72 -3.56 15.71
N ARG A 112 7.00 -3.36 16.05
CA ARG A 112 7.43 -3.07 17.44
C ARG A 112 6.77 -1.83 18.02
N LEU A 113 6.61 -0.76 17.23
CA LEU A 113 5.93 0.46 17.69
C LEU A 113 4.45 0.22 17.96
N ARG A 114 3.78 -0.49 17.05
CA ARG A 114 2.38 -0.89 17.22
C ARG A 114 2.19 -1.75 18.46
N ASP A 115 3.02 -2.78 18.65
CA ASP A 115 2.93 -3.67 19.82
C ASP A 115 3.11 -2.89 21.13
N GLY A 116 4.06 -1.94 21.16
CA GLY A 116 4.26 -1.05 22.30
C GLY A 116 3.13 -0.03 22.54
N ARG A 117 2.40 0.37 21.48
CA ARG A 117 1.18 1.18 21.58
C ARG A 117 0.04 0.34 22.17
N GLU A 118 -0.18 -0.86 21.66
CA GLU A 118 -1.22 -1.77 22.15
C GLU A 118 -0.95 -2.18 23.61
N ALA A 119 0.30 -2.45 24.00
CA ALA A 119 0.65 -2.76 25.38
C ALA A 119 0.35 -1.60 26.35
N ARG A 120 0.67 -0.35 25.97
CA ARG A 120 0.34 0.84 26.76
C ARG A 120 -1.17 1.07 26.85
N MET A 121 -1.89 0.89 25.74
CA MET A 121 -3.36 0.98 25.74
C MET A 121 -3.98 -0.06 26.68
N ARG A 122 -3.48 -1.30 26.67
CA ARG A 122 -3.94 -2.35 27.59
C ARG A 122 -3.64 -1.98 29.05
N ALA A 123 -2.43 -1.55 29.37
CA ALA A 123 -2.06 -1.12 30.72
C ALA A 123 -2.95 0.02 31.25
N PHE A 124 -3.28 0.98 30.37
CA PHE A 124 -4.22 2.06 30.68
C PHE A 124 -5.63 1.53 30.98
N LEU A 125 -6.16 0.64 30.14
CA LEU A 125 -7.49 0.04 30.32
C LEU A 125 -7.58 -0.85 31.56
N THR A 126 -6.47 -1.47 31.99
CA THR A 126 -6.41 -2.32 33.19
C THR A 126 -6.03 -1.57 34.46
N GLY A 127 -5.81 -0.24 34.41
CA GLY A 127 -5.46 0.57 35.57
C GLY A 127 -4.08 0.27 36.17
N GLN A 128 -3.16 -0.28 35.38
CA GLN A 128 -1.79 -0.64 35.83
C GLN A 128 -0.77 0.50 35.60
N ILE A 129 -1.21 1.76 35.72
CA ILE A 129 -0.37 2.95 35.51
C ILE A 129 0.22 3.41 36.83
#